data_AF-A0A6L6X2G5-F1
#
_entry.id   AF-A0A6L6X2G5-F1
#
_cell.length_a   1.000
_cell.length_b   1.000
_cell.length_c   1.000
_cell.angle_alpha   90.00
_cell.angle_beta   90.00
_cell.angle_gamma   90.00
#
_symmetry.space_group_name_H-M   'P 1'
#
loop_
_entity.id
_entity.type
_entity.pdbx_description
1 polymer ?
#
loop_
_entity_poly.entity_id
_entity_poly.type
_entity_poly.pdbx_seq_one_letter_code
_entity_poly.pdbx_strand_id
1 'polypeptide(L)'
;MSATCGLCQRDLADGYLCRRHTEELAATLQQLPVFHDELLQCLVPRSRGFGDIVPTRGSAGPRSPLDEDVLDEIVTAGMAQVVHLWRVDVQRVRWPHHGPPPPADLAADCRWLGMELDWIAAEYVAAGDLARELRELETSARSIVGDPRPRSQRLGTCVAIDTAGVVCGAVIRRMPGQTRIQCRWCGYAYETALDWARLQHFQPDEAA
;
A
#
# COMPACT_ATOMS: atom_id res chain seq x y z
N MET A 1 9.73 11.85 -38.32
CA MET A 1 9.74 10.63 -37.48
C MET A 1 8.62 10.82 -36.47
N SER A 2 7.60 9.97 -36.47
CA SER A 2 6.58 9.99 -35.42
C SER A 2 7.21 9.46 -34.14
N ALA A 3 7.11 10.21 -33.05
CA ALA A 3 7.45 9.70 -31.74
C ALA A 3 6.25 8.90 -31.20
N THR A 4 6.47 7.99 -30.27
CA THR A 4 5.38 7.23 -29.63
C THR A 4 5.48 7.32 -28.13
N CYS A 5 4.33 7.32 -27.45
CA CYS A 5 4.31 7.35 -25.99
C CYS A 5 4.86 6.03 -25.42
N GLY A 6 5.87 6.11 -24.55
CA GLY A 6 6.52 4.95 -23.92
C GLY A 6 5.63 4.07 -23.01
N LEU A 7 4.35 4.42 -22.84
CA LEU A 7 3.37 3.68 -22.05
C LEU A 7 2.19 3.13 -22.87
N CYS A 8 1.50 3.96 -23.67
CA CYS A 8 0.34 3.51 -24.47
C CYS A 8 0.65 3.32 -25.95
N GLN A 9 1.88 3.58 -26.39
CA GLN A 9 2.32 3.43 -27.78
C GLN A 9 1.51 4.26 -28.80
N ARG A 10 0.74 5.26 -28.35
CA ARG A 10 0.08 6.21 -29.24
C ARG A 10 1.10 7.12 -29.90
N ASP A 11 0.86 7.46 -31.17
CA ASP A 11 1.66 8.43 -31.90
C ASP A 11 1.60 9.81 -31.24
N LEU A 12 2.76 10.45 -31.18
CA LEU A 12 2.99 11.79 -30.68
C LEU A 12 3.59 12.67 -31.78
N ALA A 13 3.31 13.96 -31.71
CA ALA A 13 4.00 14.95 -32.54
C ALA A 13 5.48 15.04 -32.16
N ASP A 14 5.76 15.03 -30.86
CA ASP A 14 7.07 15.08 -30.23
C ASP A 14 7.00 14.48 -28.79
N GLY A 15 8.17 14.22 -28.20
CA GLY A 15 8.30 13.74 -26.83
C GLY A 15 8.17 12.24 -26.60
N TYR A 16 8.18 11.87 -25.32
CA TYR A 16 8.20 10.47 -24.84
C TYR A 16 6.96 10.08 -24.04
N LEU A 17 6.24 11.05 -23.45
CA LEU A 17 4.97 10.83 -22.75
C LEU A 17 3.84 11.66 -23.34
N CYS A 18 2.67 11.04 -23.52
CA CYS A 18 1.47 11.77 -23.88
C CYS A 18 0.92 12.53 -22.66
N ARG A 19 0.18 13.62 -22.91
CA ARG A 19 -0.42 14.47 -21.86
C ARG A 19 -1.09 13.68 -20.73
N ARG A 20 -1.89 12.67 -21.07
CA ARG A 20 -2.58 11.82 -20.08
C ARG A 20 -1.58 11.14 -19.13
N HIS A 21 -0.52 10.56 -19.67
CA HIS A 21 0.48 9.87 -18.85
C HIS A 21 1.38 10.83 -18.08
N THR A 22 1.61 12.03 -18.60
CA THR A 22 2.26 13.11 -17.85
C THR A 22 1.43 13.50 -16.63
N GLU A 23 0.12 13.70 -16.80
CA GLU A 23 -0.81 14.00 -15.71
C GLU A 23 -0.91 12.84 -14.69
N GLU A 24 -0.96 11.59 -15.17
CA GLU A 24 -0.94 10.41 -14.30
C GLU A 24 0.38 10.30 -13.51
N LEU A 25 1.52 10.54 -14.14
CA LEU A 25 2.83 10.56 -13.47
C LEU A 25 2.91 11.69 -12.42
N ALA A 26 2.37 12.87 -12.72
CA ALA A 26 2.27 13.96 -11.75
C ALA A 26 1.49 13.54 -10.50
N ALA A 27 0.35 12.87 -10.70
CA ALA A 27 -0.49 12.38 -9.61
C ALA A 27 0.25 11.32 -8.78
N THR A 28 0.89 10.35 -9.42
CA THR A 28 1.71 9.33 -8.73
C THR A 28 2.82 9.97 -7.88
N LEU A 29 3.57 10.94 -8.42
CA LEU A 29 4.63 11.65 -7.68
C LEU A 29 4.10 12.40 -6.46
N GLN A 30 2.86 12.91 -6.50
CA GLN A 30 2.21 13.56 -5.36
C GLN A 30 1.74 12.56 -4.29
N GLN A 31 1.33 11.35 -4.70
CA GLN A 31 0.75 10.35 -3.80
C GLN A 31 1.79 9.44 -3.14
N LEU A 32 2.91 9.14 -3.81
CA LEU A 32 3.93 8.24 -3.29
C LEU A 32 4.43 8.59 -1.87
N PRO A 33 4.73 9.87 -1.53
CA PRO A 33 5.12 10.22 -0.16
C PRO A 33 4.03 9.93 0.88
N VAL A 34 2.75 10.11 0.53
CA VAL A 34 1.61 9.82 1.41
C VAL A 34 1.53 8.33 1.70
N PHE A 35 1.61 7.49 0.66
CA PHE A 35 1.59 6.05 0.84
C PHE A 35 2.79 5.54 1.63
N HIS A 36 3.97 6.13 1.40
CA HIS A 36 5.16 5.80 2.18
C HIS A 36 4.95 6.08 3.68
N ASP A 37 4.38 7.24 4.04
CA ASP A 37 4.11 7.56 5.44
C ASP A 37 3.04 6.63 6.05
N GLU A 38 2.03 6.22 5.27
CA GLU A 38 1.02 5.24 5.69
C GLU A 38 1.63 3.84 5.87
N LEU A 39 2.51 3.39 4.97
CA LEU A 39 3.26 2.13 5.10
C LEU A 39 4.11 2.11 6.38
N LEU A 40 4.78 3.22 6.70
CA LEU A 40 5.53 3.33 7.96
C LEU A 40 4.63 3.19 9.20
N GLN A 41 3.36 3.59 9.12
CA GLN A 41 2.40 3.37 10.22
C GLN A 41 1.98 1.90 10.33
N CYS A 42 1.94 1.16 9.23
CA CYS A 42 1.69 -0.28 9.23
C CYS A 42 2.83 -1.08 9.88
N LEU A 43 4.06 -0.55 9.86
CA LEU A 43 5.21 -1.16 10.54
C LEU A 43 5.16 -1.07 12.08
N VAL A 44 4.40 -0.15 12.67
CA VAL A 44 4.37 -0.01 14.13
C VAL A 44 3.46 -1.08 14.71
N PRO A 45 3.95 -1.97 15.61
CA PRO A 45 3.09 -2.91 16.30
C PRO A 45 1.99 -2.11 17.01
N ARG A 46 0.71 -2.39 16.72
CA ARG A 46 -0.40 -1.86 17.52
C ARG A 46 -0.08 -2.17 18.97
N SER A 47 0.25 -1.13 19.75
CA SER A 47 0.62 -1.27 21.15
C SER A 47 -0.52 -2.00 21.86
N ARG A 48 -0.30 -3.29 22.15
CA ARG A 48 -1.19 -4.05 23.02
C ARG A 48 -1.14 -3.35 24.37
N GLY A 49 -2.31 -2.93 24.85
CA GLY A 49 -2.46 -2.38 26.19
C GLY A 49 -1.83 -3.33 27.21
N PHE A 50 -1.16 -2.73 28.18
CA PHE A 50 -0.43 -3.40 29.26
C PHE A 50 -1.39 -4.31 30.04
N GLY A 51 -1.38 -5.63 29.80
CA GLY A 51 -2.34 -6.48 30.50
C GLY A 51 -2.43 -7.98 30.20
N ASP A 52 -1.56 -8.61 29.39
CA ASP A 52 -1.52 -10.08 29.31
C ASP A 52 -0.14 -10.57 28.85
N ILE A 53 0.73 -10.85 29.82
CA ILE A 53 1.88 -11.75 29.65
C ILE A 53 1.49 -13.06 30.32
N VAL A 54 0.93 -13.99 29.55
CA VAL A 54 0.85 -15.40 29.95
C VAL A 54 1.91 -16.16 29.16
N PRO A 55 2.93 -16.77 29.81
CA PRO A 55 3.92 -17.57 29.12
C PRO A 55 3.33 -18.95 28.82
N THR A 56 2.83 -19.16 27.60
CA THR A 56 2.52 -20.51 27.12
C THR A 56 3.77 -21.16 26.54
N ARG A 57 4.19 -22.26 27.17
CA ARG A 57 5.20 -23.21 26.68
C ARG A 57 4.84 -23.66 25.26
N GLY A 58 5.73 -23.42 24.30
CA GLY A 58 5.63 -23.99 22.96
C GLY A 58 6.72 -23.40 22.07
N SER A 59 7.64 -24.25 21.62
CA SER A 59 8.79 -23.86 20.80
C SER A 59 8.36 -23.42 19.40
N ALA A 60 8.25 -22.12 19.21
CA ALA A 60 8.62 -21.42 17.99
C ALA A 60 9.27 -20.12 18.48
N GLY A 61 10.43 -19.75 17.93
CA GLY A 61 11.10 -18.50 18.30
C GLY A 61 10.13 -17.31 18.20
N PRO A 62 10.38 -16.19 18.92
CA PRO A 62 9.48 -15.05 18.91
C PRO A 62 9.20 -14.64 17.46
N ARG A 63 7.94 -14.81 17.00
CA ARG A 63 7.51 -14.30 15.70
C ARG A 63 7.82 -12.80 15.69
N SER A 64 8.43 -12.33 14.59
CA SER A 64 8.78 -10.93 14.44
C SER A 64 7.53 -10.09 14.75
N PRO A 65 7.63 -9.06 15.61
CA PRO A 65 6.48 -8.21 15.93
C PRO A 65 6.04 -7.30 14.77
N LEU A 66 6.65 -7.48 13.59
CA LEU A 66 6.55 -6.66 12.40
C LEU A 66 5.91 -7.49 11.28
N ASP A 67 5.13 -6.82 10.43
CA ASP A 67 4.56 -7.42 9.22
C ASP A 67 5.69 -7.70 8.22
N GLU A 68 5.93 -8.98 7.92
CA GLU A 68 7.05 -9.44 7.09
C GLU A 68 6.90 -8.99 5.62
N ASP A 69 5.67 -8.82 5.12
CA ASP A 69 5.42 -8.29 3.76
C ASP A 69 5.78 -6.80 3.67
N VAL A 70 5.52 -6.04 4.76
CA VAL A 70 5.88 -4.63 4.86
C VAL A 70 7.38 -4.46 5.06
N LEU A 71 8.01 -5.38 5.82
CA LEU A 71 9.46 -5.45 5.91
C LEU A 71 10.07 -5.77 4.56
N ASP A 72 9.57 -6.75 3.80
CA ASP A 72 10.14 -7.08 2.50
C ASP A 72 10.00 -5.93 1.50
N GLU A 73 8.89 -5.18 1.51
CA GLU A 73 8.71 -3.99 0.67
C GLU A 73 9.67 -2.85 1.08
N ILE A 74 9.86 -2.62 2.38
CA ILE A 74 10.71 -1.54 2.91
C ILE A 74 12.20 -1.91 2.88
N VAL A 75 12.53 -3.19 3.02
CA VAL A 75 13.90 -3.73 3.12
C VAL A 75 14.44 -4.17 1.75
N THR A 76 13.60 -4.63 0.82
CA THR A 76 14.07 -5.22 -0.46
C THR A 76 14.06 -4.23 -1.64
N ALA A 77 13.26 -3.16 -1.61
CA ALA A 77 13.23 -2.15 -2.68
C ALA A 77 12.72 -0.78 -2.20
N GLY A 78 13.38 -0.17 -1.21
CA GLY A 78 12.92 1.07 -0.58
C GLY A 78 12.48 2.12 -1.59
N MET A 79 11.19 2.45 -1.61
CA MET A 79 10.55 3.42 -2.51
C MET A 79 11.37 4.72 -2.64
N ALA A 80 11.94 5.20 -1.53
CA ALA A 80 12.85 6.33 -1.49
C ALA A 80 14.10 6.15 -2.37
N GLN A 81 14.73 4.97 -2.34
CA GLN A 81 15.91 4.65 -3.14
C GLN A 81 15.58 4.61 -4.63
N VAL A 82 14.48 3.98 -5.03
CA VAL A 82 14.08 3.93 -6.45
C VAL A 82 13.82 5.33 -7.01
N VAL A 83 13.05 6.15 -6.28
CA VAL A 83 12.78 7.53 -6.67
C VAL A 83 14.07 8.36 -6.69
N HIS A 84 14.97 8.15 -5.74
CA HIS A 84 16.28 8.81 -5.71
C HIS A 84 17.13 8.46 -6.94
N LEU A 85 17.18 7.18 -7.34
CA LEU A 85 17.92 6.75 -8.53
C LEU A 85 17.36 7.37 -9.81
N TRP A 86 16.02 7.48 -9.93
CA TRP A 86 15.41 8.22 -11.03
C TRP A 86 15.80 9.70 -11.04
N ARG A 87 15.83 10.35 -9.87
CA ARG A 87 16.32 11.74 -9.76
C ARG A 87 17.78 11.84 -10.21
N VAL A 88 18.65 10.95 -9.76
CA VAL A 88 20.07 10.91 -10.14
C VAL A 88 20.20 10.80 -11.66
N ASP A 89 19.44 9.90 -12.30
CA ASP A 89 19.53 9.70 -13.75
C ASP A 89 18.98 10.88 -14.54
N VAL A 90 17.80 11.39 -14.18
CA VAL A 90 17.20 12.57 -14.81
C VAL A 90 18.14 13.77 -14.69
N GLN A 91 18.73 14.00 -13.52
CA GLN A 91 19.70 15.08 -13.31
C GLN A 91 20.96 14.88 -14.16
N ARG A 92 21.49 13.66 -14.22
CA ARG A 92 22.67 13.33 -15.05
C ARG A 92 22.42 13.60 -16.52
N VAL A 93 21.24 13.26 -17.05
CA VAL A 93 20.90 13.46 -18.46
C VAL A 93 20.64 14.94 -18.77
N ARG A 94 19.88 15.63 -17.92
CA ARG A 94 19.54 17.04 -18.15
C ARG A 94 20.69 18.01 -17.87
N TRP A 95 21.48 17.72 -16.85
CA TRP A 95 22.56 18.57 -16.36
C TRP A 95 23.85 17.76 -16.16
N PRO A 96 24.50 17.32 -17.25
CA PRO A 96 25.66 16.43 -17.19
C PRO A 96 26.88 17.04 -16.48
N HIS A 97 26.94 18.36 -16.34
CA HIS A 97 28.01 19.06 -15.63
C HIS A 97 27.77 19.19 -14.12
N HIS A 98 26.58 18.83 -13.64
CA HIS A 98 26.27 18.82 -12.21
C HIS A 98 26.66 17.46 -11.61
N GLY A 99 27.18 17.49 -10.38
CA GLY A 99 27.34 16.27 -9.59
C GLY A 99 25.98 15.63 -9.25
N PRO A 100 25.98 14.40 -8.73
CA PRO A 100 24.76 13.75 -8.28
C PRO A 100 24.06 14.60 -7.21
N PRO A 101 22.71 14.57 -7.13
CA PRO A 101 21.99 15.23 -6.05
C PRO A 101 22.45 14.68 -4.69
N PRO A 102 22.46 15.51 -3.63
CA PRO A 102 22.66 14.99 -2.29
C PRO A 102 21.51 14.04 -1.92
N PRO A 103 21.74 13.09 -0.99
CA PRO A 103 20.67 12.28 -0.44
C PRO A 103 19.55 13.16 0.10
N ALA A 104 18.31 12.81 -0.21
CA ALA A 104 17.12 13.53 0.25
C ALA A 104 16.04 12.52 0.67
N ASP A 105 15.01 13.02 1.37
CA ASP A 105 13.82 12.22 1.63
C ASP A 105 13.01 11.97 0.34
N LEU A 106 12.18 10.94 0.36
CA LEU A 106 11.30 10.57 -0.75
C LEU A 106 10.47 11.76 -1.25
N ALA A 107 9.92 12.56 -0.33
CA ALA A 107 9.06 13.67 -0.68
C ALA A 107 9.83 14.77 -1.44
N ALA A 108 11.10 15.01 -1.10
CA ALA A 108 11.98 15.95 -1.78
C ALA A 108 12.33 15.47 -3.19
N ASP A 109 12.64 14.18 -3.36
CA ASP A 109 12.92 13.61 -4.67
C ASP A 109 11.69 13.61 -5.58
N CYS A 110 10.51 13.23 -5.04
CA CYS A 110 9.24 13.33 -5.75
C CYS A 110 8.90 14.76 -6.18
N ARG A 111 9.08 15.74 -5.28
CA ARG A 111 8.86 17.17 -5.59
C ARG A 111 9.78 17.64 -6.71
N TRP A 112 11.05 17.26 -6.67
CA TRP A 112 12.02 17.63 -7.69
C TRP A 112 11.65 17.05 -9.06
N LEU A 113 11.32 15.76 -9.12
CA LEU A 113 10.86 15.12 -10.36
C LEU A 113 9.58 15.77 -10.89
N GLY A 114 8.66 16.18 -9.99
CA GLY A 114 7.46 16.90 -10.35
C GLY A 114 7.72 18.28 -10.97
N MET A 115 8.74 19.01 -10.49
CA MET A 115 9.15 20.29 -11.09
C MET A 115 9.73 20.11 -12.50
N GLU A 116 10.39 18.99 -12.76
CA GLU A 116 11.02 18.70 -14.04
C GLU A 116 10.16 17.89 -15.01
N LEU A 117 8.90 17.67 -14.66
CA LEU A 117 8.00 16.75 -15.35
C LEU A 117 7.77 17.11 -16.83
N ASP A 118 7.64 18.39 -17.17
CA ASP A 118 7.43 18.83 -18.55
C ASP A 118 8.62 18.46 -19.43
N TRP A 119 9.84 18.64 -18.92
CA TRP A 119 11.05 18.24 -19.62
C TRP A 119 11.21 16.72 -19.67
N ILE A 120 10.87 16.02 -18.58
CA ILE A 120 10.88 14.55 -18.57
C ILE A 120 9.95 14.01 -19.68
N ALA A 121 8.75 14.55 -19.81
CA ALA A 121 7.80 14.13 -20.83
C ALA A 121 8.28 14.43 -22.27
N ALA A 122 9.01 15.53 -22.47
CA ALA A 122 9.43 16.00 -23.79
C ALA A 122 10.80 15.45 -24.24
N GLU A 123 11.77 15.32 -23.33
CA GLU A 123 13.19 15.15 -23.70
C GLU A 123 13.84 13.89 -23.11
N TYR A 124 13.23 13.27 -22.09
CA TYR A 124 13.84 12.14 -21.40
C TYR A 124 13.44 10.79 -22.01
N VAL A 125 14.39 10.12 -22.67
CA VAL A 125 14.18 8.85 -23.40
C VAL A 125 13.54 7.76 -22.51
N ALA A 126 13.96 7.68 -21.25
CA ALA A 126 13.47 6.67 -20.31
C ALA A 126 12.20 7.09 -19.55
N ALA A 127 11.49 8.14 -19.98
CA ALA A 127 10.29 8.63 -19.29
C ALA A 127 9.17 7.58 -19.19
N GLY A 128 9.07 6.70 -20.19
CA GLY A 128 8.13 5.56 -20.15
C GLY A 128 8.46 4.54 -19.06
N ASP A 129 9.74 4.26 -18.85
CA ASP A 129 10.21 3.30 -17.84
C ASP A 129 10.07 3.89 -16.44
N LEU A 130 10.46 5.16 -16.25
CA LEU A 130 10.22 5.92 -15.03
C LEU A 130 8.75 5.89 -14.64
N ALA A 131 7.86 6.25 -15.56
CA ALA A 131 6.43 6.29 -15.27
C ALA A 131 5.83 4.92 -14.96
N ARG A 132 6.39 3.84 -15.53
CA ARG A 132 5.96 2.47 -15.26
C ARG A 132 6.38 2.02 -13.88
N GLU A 133 7.66 2.20 -13.54
CA GLU A 133 8.21 1.75 -12.25
C GLU A 133 7.58 2.53 -11.08
N LEU A 134 7.38 3.85 -11.21
CA LEU A 134 6.69 4.61 -10.18
C LEU A 134 5.22 4.19 -9.98
N ARG A 135 4.54 3.77 -11.05
CA ARG A 135 3.19 3.22 -10.97
C ARG A 135 3.17 1.83 -10.33
N GLU A 136 4.19 1.02 -10.57
CA GLU A 136 4.35 -0.29 -9.92
C GLU A 136 4.57 -0.11 -8.42
N LEU A 137 5.42 0.85 -8.00
CA LEU A 137 5.58 1.23 -6.60
C LEU A 137 4.28 1.71 -5.97
N GLU A 138 3.54 2.60 -6.65
CA GLU A 138 2.25 3.08 -6.16
C GLU A 138 1.24 1.93 -6.01
N THR A 139 1.19 1.02 -7.00
CA THR A 139 0.27 -0.13 -6.98
C THR A 139 0.61 -1.09 -5.85
N SER A 140 1.91 -1.35 -5.64
CA SER A 140 2.40 -2.17 -4.54
C SER A 140 2.04 -1.56 -3.20
N ALA A 141 2.38 -0.29 -2.98
CA ALA A 141 2.06 0.44 -1.76
C ALA A 141 0.54 0.48 -1.47
N ARG A 142 -0.28 0.73 -2.50
CA ARG A 142 -1.74 0.69 -2.38
C ARG A 142 -2.27 -0.69 -2.03
N SER A 143 -1.61 -1.76 -2.46
CA SER A 143 -2.03 -3.12 -2.14
C SER A 143 -1.88 -3.44 -0.65
N ILE A 144 -0.87 -2.83 -0.02
CA ILE A 144 -0.56 -2.96 1.41
C ILE A 144 -1.43 -2.01 2.25
N VAL A 145 -1.48 -0.72 1.88
CA VAL A 145 -2.23 0.31 2.62
C VAL A 145 -3.75 0.19 2.45
N GLY A 146 -4.21 -0.29 1.30
CA GLY A 146 -5.61 -0.63 1.07
C GLY A 146 -6.52 0.48 0.48
N ASP A 147 -6.01 1.36 -0.41
CA ASP A 147 -6.79 2.47 -1.01
C ASP A 147 -6.74 2.53 -2.58
N PRO A 148 -7.86 2.77 -3.33
CA PRO A 148 -9.17 3.23 -2.87
C PRO A 148 -10.36 2.28 -3.09
N ARG A 149 -11.03 2.01 -1.97
CA ARG A 149 -12.45 1.76 -1.66
C ARG A 149 -12.46 0.90 -0.40
N PRO A 150 -13.36 1.14 0.57
CA PRO A 150 -13.46 0.27 1.74
C PRO A 150 -13.72 -1.16 1.26
N ARG A 151 -12.74 -2.05 1.43
CA ARG A 151 -12.91 -3.47 1.13
C ARG A 151 -13.46 -4.14 2.38
N SER A 152 -14.37 -5.07 2.17
CA SER A 152 -14.94 -5.85 3.25
C SER A 152 -13.84 -6.70 3.92
N GLN A 153 -13.40 -6.33 5.11
CA GLN A 153 -12.46 -7.10 5.93
C GLN A 153 -13.18 -8.35 6.43
N ARG A 154 -12.63 -9.53 6.16
CA ARG A 154 -13.11 -10.78 6.78
C ARG A 154 -12.78 -10.71 8.27
N LEU A 155 -13.79 -10.83 9.12
CA LEU A 155 -13.62 -10.90 10.57
C LEU A 155 -13.52 -12.32 11.09
N GLY A 156 -13.92 -13.28 10.26
CA GLY A 156 -13.94 -14.69 10.59
C GLY A 156 -15.32 -15.29 10.36
N THR A 157 -15.77 -16.17 11.23
CA THR A 157 -17.04 -16.92 11.13
C THR A 157 -18.05 -16.46 12.18
N CYS A 158 -19.33 -16.59 11.86
CA CYS A 158 -20.43 -16.22 12.71
C CYS A 158 -20.55 -17.22 13.87
N VAL A 159 -20.45 -16.71 15.09
CA VAL A 159 -20.49 -17.50 16.33
C VAL A 159 -21.87 -17.51 16.98
N ALA A 160 -22.90 -17.00 16.29
CA ALA A 160 -24.27 -17.01 16.78
C ALA A 160 -24.78 -18.45 16.86
N ILE A 161 -25.47 -18.76 17.97
CA ILE A 161 -26.06 -20.06 18.25
C ILE A 161 -27.56 -19.96 18.00
N ASP A 162 -28.13 -20.90 17.25
CA ASP A 162 -29.57 -20.98 17.02
C ASP A 162 -30.33 -21.60 18.21
N THR A 163 -31.66 -21.70 18.11
CA THR A 163 -32.50 -22.30 19.16
C THR A 163 -32.27 -23.80 19.35
N ALA A 164 -31.55 -24.46 18.43
CA ALA A 164 -31.18 -25.87 18.52
C ALA A 164 -29.76 -26.07 19.09
N GLY A 165 -29.05 -24.98 19.44
CA GLY A 165 -27.69 -25.05 19.99
C GLY A 165 -26.59 -25.15 18.93
N VAL A 166 -26.91 -24.93 17.65
CA VAL A 166 -25.96 -25.05 16.53
C VAL A 166 -25.33 -23.69 16.20
N VAL A 167 -24.00 -23.67 15.99
CA VAL A 167 -23.25 -22.46 15.61
C VAL A 167 -23.40 -22.17 14.11
N CYS A 168 -23.65 -20.91 13.75
CA CYS A 168 -23.90 -20.51 12.37
C CYS A 168 -22.71 -20.74 11.41
N GLY A 169 -21.48 -20.38 11.81
CA GLY A 169 -20.26 -20.61 11.02
C GLY A 169 -20.11 -19.75 9.75
N ALA A 170 -21.11 -18.97 9.35
CA ALA A 170 -21.06 -18.18 8.12
C ALA A 170 -19.97 -17.09 8.17
N VAL A 171 -19.27 -16.85 7.06
CA VAL A 171 -18.19 -15.85 7.02
C VAL A 171 -18.75 -14.44 7.23
N ILE A 172 -18.26 -13.76 8.26
CA ILE A 172 -18.60 -12.37 8.58
C ILE A 172 -17.55 -11.45 7.95
N ARG A 173 -18.04 -10.40 7.29
CA ARG A 173 -17.21 -9.34 6.72
C ARG A 173 -17.69 -7.98 7.17
N ARG A 174 -16.78 -7.03 7.33
CA ARG A 174 -17.09 -5.65 7.72
C ARG A 174 -16.44 -4.64 6.81
N MET A 175 -17.08 -3.50 6.65
CA MET A 175 -16.40 -2.33 6.08
C MET A 175 -15.57 -1.64 7.18
N PRO A 176 -14.43 -1.01 6.83
CA PRO A 176 -13.76 -0.07 7.73
C PRO A 176 -14.74 0.98 8.27
N GLY A 177 -14.71 1.24 9.57
CA GLY A 177 -15.63 2.18 10.24
C GLY A 177 -17.02 1.64 10.58
N GLN A 178 -17.37 0.42 10.13
CA GLN A 178 -18.65 -0.20 10.45
C GLN A 178 -18.67 -0.73 11.89
N THR A 179 -19.50 -0.12 12.74
CA THR A 179 -19.67 -0.45 14.17
C THR A 179 -20.76 -1.49 14.44
N ARG A 180 -21.59 -1.80 13.43
CA ARG A 180 -22.65 -2.80 13.49
C ARG A 180 -22.58 -3.72 12.28
N ILE A 181 -22.52 -5.03 12.52
CA ILE A 181 -22.48 -6.03 11.45
C ILE A 181 -23.61 -7.03 11.61
N GLN A 182 -24.30 -7.33 10.51
CA GLN A 182 -25.32 -8.36 10.49
C GLN A 182 -24.82 -9.58 9.72
N CYS A 183 -24.93 -10.77 10.33
CA CYS A 183 -24.71 -12.02 9.62
C CYS A 183 -25.78 -12.17 8.52
N ARG A 184 -25.35 -12.32 7.27
CA ARG A 184 -26.28 -12.51 6.14
C ARG A 184 -26.98 -13.88 6.15
N TRP A 185 -26.47 -14.83 6.93
CA TRP A 185 -27.02 -16.18 7.01
C TRP A 185 -28.05 -16.32 8.13
N CYS A 186 -27.67 -16.06 9.38
CA CYS A 186 -28.57 -16.21 10.53
C CYS A 186 -29.24 -14.90 10.97
N GLY A 187 -28.87 -13.76 10.39
CA GLY A 187 -29.44 -12.46 10.74
C GLY A 187 -28.96 -11.85 12.06
N TYR A 188 -28.12 -12.55 12.84
CA TYR A 188 -27.59 -12.05 14.11
C TYR A 188 -26.79 -10.76 13.90
N ALA A 189 -27.06 -9.74 14.72
CA ALA A 189 -26.40 -8.45 14.67
C ALA A 189 -25.34 -8.34 15.77
N TYR A 190 -24.09 -8.12 15.37
CA TYR A 190 -22.97 -7.77 16.24
C TYR A 190 -22.92 -6.25 16.35
N GLU A 191 -23.32 -5.71 17.50
CA GLU A 191 -23.40 -4.26 17.73
C GLU A 191 -22.81 -3.82 19.07
N THR A 192 -22.87 -4.67 20.10
CA THR A 192 -22.36 -4.32 21.43
C THR A 192 -20.90 -4.72 21.61
N ALA A 193 -20.17 -4.06 22.52
CA ALA A 193 -18.79 -4.42 22.85
C ALA A 193 -18.64 -5.91 23.27
N LEU A 194 -19.68 -6.46 23.92
CA LEU A 194 -19.72 -7.87 24.31
C LEU A 194 -19.84 -8.80 23.10
N ASP A 195 -20.63 -8.44 22.09
CA ASP A 195 -20.76 -9.21 20.84
C ASP A 195 -19.43 -9.26 20.09
N TRP A 196 -18.72 -8.13 20.06
CA TRP A 196 -17.39 -8.04 19.45
C TRP A 196 -16.35 -8.89 20.19
N ALA A 197 -16.34 -8.83 21.53
CA ALA A 197 -15.46 -9.65 22.36
C ALA A 197 -15.74 -11.16 22.15
N ARG A 198 -17.02 -11.55 22.08
CA ARG A 198 -17.43 -12.93 21.77
C ARG A 198 -16.99 -13.36 20.37
N LEU A 199 -17.22 -12.52 19.37
CA LEU A 199 -16.81 -12.83 17.99
C LEU A 199 -15.31 -13.07 17.92
N GLN A 200 -14.49 -12.23 18.58
CA GLN A 200 -13.04 -12.37 18.61
C GLN A 200 -12.59 -13.62 19.38
N HIS A 201 -13.20 -13.90 20.54
CA HIS A 201 -12.82 -15.02 21.40
C HIS A 201 -13.05 -16.39 20.75
N PHE A 202 -14.10 -16.53 19.94
CA PHE A 202 -14.51 -17.79 19.32
C PHE A 202 -14.06 -17.93 17.85
N GLN A 203 -13.20 -17.04 17.34
CA GLN A 203 -12.59 -17.30 16.05
C GLN A 203 -11.61 -18.47 16.15
N PRO A 204 -11.62 -19.40 15.17
CA PRO A 204 -10.58 -20.41 15.11
C PRO A 204 -9.23 -19.73 14.92
N ASP A 205 -8.21 -20.17 15.66
CA ASP A 205 -6.83 -19.85 15.31
C ASP A 205 -6.61 -20.30 13.87
N GLU A 206 -6.16 -19.40 12.98
CA GLU A 206 -5.93 -19.75 11.57
C GLU A 206 -4.95 -20.92 11.50
N ALA A 207 -5.48 -22.10 11.24
CA ALA A 207 -4.70 -23.29 10.96
C ALA A 207 -4.18 -23.19 9.52
N ALA A 208 -2.91 -22.79 9.43
CA ALA A 208 -1.93 -22.99 8.35
C ALA A 208 -2.33 -22.62 6.91
#